data_AF-J3P8N3-F1
#
_entry.id   AF-J3P8N3-F1
#
_cell.length_a   1.000
_cell.length_b   1.000
_cell.length_c   1.000
_cell.angle_alpha   90.00
_cell.angle_beta   90.00
_cell.angle_gamma   90.00
#
_symmetry.space_group_name_H-M   'P 1'
#
loop_
_entity.id
_entity.type
_entity.pdbx_description
1 polymer ?
#
loop_
_entity_poly.entity_id
_entity_poly.type
_entity_poly.pdbx_seq_one_letter_code
_entity_poly.pdbx_strand_id
1 'polypeptide(L)'
;MDDELDEQKGAGPAKDGFPVTYIWDIRGLKKPRQTGLWKGTINPHDGLLYQSNYGAGLRVYNVSSVPSDPMGGSVGEVAYFDVHPRGRRRAGGGNVSFAGLWSSYAQFRSGFVWVNTFERGGFLVRPTGEAYVPFKPPTRPRPRWGL
;
A
#
# COMPACT_ATOMS: atom_id res chain seq x y z
N MET A 1 0.10 -3.13 -8.18
CA MET A 1 -1.14 -3.81 -8.64
C MET A 1 -0.92 -5.28 -8.37
N ASP A 2 -1.88 -5.92 -7.71
CA ASP A 2 -1.82 -7.23 -7.07
C ASP A 2 -3.24 -7.52 -6.53
N ASP A 3 -3.62 -8.77 -6.35
CA ASP A 3 -4.86 -9.20 -5.72
C ASP A 3 -4.76 -10.50 -4.87
N GLU A 4 -3.60 -10.79 -4.24
CA GLU A 4 -3.36 -11.93 -3.30
C GLU A 4 -3.46 -13.33 -3.95
N LEU A 5 -3.82 -13.37 -5.24
CA LEU A 5 -4.22 -14.60 -5.94
C LEU A 5 -3.02 -15.33 -6.56
N ASP A 6 -1.94 -14.64 -6.93
CA ASP A 6 -0.69 -15.29 -7.33
C ASP A 6 0.12 -15.84 -6.14
N GLU A 7 0.02 -15.26 -4.94
CA GLU A 7 0.57 -15.83 -3.70
C GLU A 7 -0.17 -17.13 -3.34
N GLN A 8 -1.52 -17.14 -3.38
CA GLN A 8 -2.30 -18.35 -3.14
C GLN A 8 -1.99 -19.48 -4.13
N LYS A 9 -1.62 -19.13 -5.37
CA LYS A 9 -1.27 -20.10 -6.42
C LYS A 9 0.22 -20.44 -6.47
N GLY A 10 1.06 -19.80 -5.67
CA GLY A 10 2.52 -19.93 -5.74
C GLY A 10 3.08 -19.52 -7.10
N ALA A 11 2.46 -18.57 -7.79
CA ALA A 11 2.73 -18.24 -9.18
C ALA A 11 3.73 -17.08 -9.34
N GLY A 12 4.43 -17.03 -10.48
CA GLY A 12 5.24 -15.87 -10.88
C GLY A 12 6.28 -15.43 -9.82
N PRO A 13 6.46 -14.11 -9.61
CA PRO A 13 7.31 -13.56 -8.55
C PRO A 13 6.74 -13.71 -7.12
N ALA A 14 5.44 -13.98 -6.99
CA ALA A 14 4.69 -14.18 -5.74
C ALA A 14 4.89 -15.58 -5.12
N LYS A 15 5.58 -16.48 -5.83
CA LYS A 15 5.80 -17.89 -5.47
C LYS A 15 6.39 -18.19 -4.09
N ASP A 16 6.95 -17.20 -3.40
CA ASP A 16 7.51 -17.31 -2.05
C ASP A 16 6.56 -16.77 -0.96
N GLY A 17 5.31 -16.43 -1.31
CA GLY A 17 4.25 -16.03 -0.39
C GLY A 17 4.33 -14.57 0.06
N PHE A 18 4.92 -13.70 -0.77
CA PHE A 18 4.98 -12.25 -0.54
C PHE A 18 4.23 -11.49 -1.64
N PRO A 19 3.39 -10.49 -1.30
CA PRO A 19 2.67 -9.66 -2.27
C PRO A 19 3.60 -9.00 -3.29
N VAL A 20 3.14 -8.71 -4.51
CA VAL A 20 3.95 -8.18 -5.62
C VAL A 20 3.26 -7.00 -6.35
N THR A 21 3.76 -5.77 -6.12
CA THR A 21 3.49 -4.62 -7.00
C THR A 21 4.48 -4.55 -8.15
N TYR A 22 3.93 -4.71 -9.35
CA TYR A 22 4.60 -4.40 -10.61
C TYR A 22 4.69 -2.87 -10.84
N ILE A 23 5.86 -2.36 -11.23
CA ILE A 23 6.08 -0.96 -11.60
C ILE A 23 5.94 -0.82 -13.12
N TRP A 24 5.04 0.05 -13.57
CA TRP A 24 4.67 0.20 -14.99
C TRP A 24 4.90 1.62 -15.51
N ASP A 25 5.67 1.74 -16.59
CA ASP A 25 5.72 2.92 -17.44
C ASP A 25 4.52 2.91 -18.41
N ILE A 26 3.55 3.76 -18.11
CA ILE A 26 2.31 3.93 -18.89
C ILE A 26 2.31 5.19 -19.77
N ARG A 27 3.46 5.87 -19.95
CA ARG A 27 3.57 7.09 -20.79
C ARG A 27 3.11 6.87 -22.23
N GLY A 28 3.21 5.64 -22.74
CA GLY A 28 2.64 5.22 -24.02
C GLY A 28 1.50 4.22 -23.85
N LEU A 29 0.25 4.69 -23.78
CA LEU A 29 -0.94 3.85 -23.56
C LEU A 29 -1.13 2.68 -24.56
N LYS A 30 -0.53 2.76 -25.75
CA LYS A 30 -0.56 1.69 -26.77
C LYS A 30 0.50 0.59 -26.58
N LYS A 31 1.53 0.85 -25.76
CA LYS A 31 2.66 -0.07 -25.47
C LYS A 31 3.19 0.19 -24.04
N PRO A 32 2.39 -0.06 -22.99
CA PRO A 32 2.86 0.07 -21.61
C PRO A 32 4.00 -0.91 -21.34
N ARG A 33 4.94 -0.54 -20.47
CA ARG A 33 6.13 -1.35 -20.15
C ARG A 33 6.23 -1.59 -18.66
N GLN A 34 6.29 -2.85 -18.24
CA GLN A 34 6.75 -3.20 -16.90
C GLN A 34 8.26 -2.86 -16.80
N THR A 35 8.64 -2.08 -15.79
CA THR A 35 10.02 -1.57 -15.61
C THR A 35 10.71 -2.12 -14.36
N GLY A 36 9.92 -2.51 -13.36
CA GLY A 36 10.41 -3.04 -12.10
C GLY A 36 9.33 -3.85 -11.37
N LEU A 37 9.70 -4.38 -10.21
CA LEU A 37 8.79 -5.11 -9.31
C LEU A 37 9.24 -4.88 -7.86
N TRP A 38 8.27 -4.59 -6.98
CA TRP A 38 8.47 -4.36 -5.56
C TRP A 38 7.40 -5.10 -4.74
N LYS A 39 7.73 -5.67 -3.58
CA LYS A 39 6.86 -6.63 -2.88
C LYS A 39 5.80 -6.04 -1.92
N GLY A 40 4.86 -5.21 -2.41
CA GLY A 40 3.73 -4.63 -1.62
C GLY A 40 2.88 -3.54 -2.32
N THR A 41 1.61 -3.34 -1.93
CA THR A 41 0.48 -2.78 -2.72
C THR A 41 -0.55 -1.87 -1.99
N ILE A 42 -1.07 -0.72 -2.44
CA ILE A 42 -0.79 0.40 -3.37
C ILE A 42 -1.76 1.55 -2.94
N ASN A 43 -1.48 2.87 -2.93
CA ASN A 43 -0.96 3.83 -3.93
C ASN A 43 -0.31 5.08 -3.25
N PRO A 44 0.51 5.92 -3.95
CA PRO A 44 1.36 6.93 -3.31
C PRO A 44 0.78 8.36 -3.17
N HIS A 45 1.02 8.98 -2.02
CA HIS A 45 0.80 10.40 -1.73
C HIS A 45 2.07 11.04 -1.16
N ASP A 46 2.52 12.16 -1.73
CA ASP A 46 3.68 12.93 -1.28
C ASP A 46 4.97 12.08 -1.06
N GLY A 47 5.13 11.02 -1.87
CA GLY A 47 6.21 10.03 -1.79
C GLY A 47 5.90 8.78 -0.96
N LEU A 48 4.83 8.78 -0.16
CA LEU A 48 4.44 7.68 0.73
C LEU A 48 3.33 6.81 0.13
N LEU A 49 3.66 5.53 -0.10
CA LEU A 49 2.81 4.49 -0.65
C LEU A 49 2.04 3.78 0.49
N TYR A 50 0.77 4.13 0.70
CA TYR A 50 -0.10 3.51 1.71
C TYR A 50 -0.81 2.28 1.15
N GLN A 51 -0.90 1.20 1.92
CA GLN A 51 -1.13 -0.15 1.38
C GLN A 51 -2.16 -0.96 2.16
N SER A 52 -3.15 -1.50 1.46
CA SER A 52 -4.18 -2.39 1.99
C SER A 52 -3.83 -3.83 1.65
N ASN A 53 -3.16 -4.54 2.56
CA ASN A 53 -2.58 -5.85 2.27
C ASN A 53 -3.15 -6.93 3.20
N TYR A 54 -4.44 -7.24 3.01
CA TYR A 54 -5.17 -8.37 3.61
C TYR A 54 -4.70 -8.78 5.03
N GLY A 55 -4.11 -9.97 5.16
CA GLY A 55 -3.68 -10.54 6.44
C GLY A 55 -2.42 -9.88 7.03
N ALA A 56 -1.62 -9.19 6.20
CA ALA A 56 -0.45 -8.41 6.62
C ALA A 56 -0.82 -6.99 7.09
N GLY A 57 -2.05 -6.53 6.88
CA GLY A 57 -2.58 -5.27 7.40
C GLY A 57 -2.20 -4.03 6.59
N LEU A 58 -2.05 -2.89 7.28
CA LEU A 58 -1.64 -1.63 6.66
C LEU A 58 -0.13 -1.63 6.54
N ARG A 59 0.39 -1.30 5.36
CA ARG A 59 1.82 -1.07 5.13
C ARG A 59 2.03 0.34 4.56
N VAL A 60 3.22 0.91 4.74
CA VAL A 60 3.58 2.24 4.23
C VAL A 60 5.02 2.23 3.76
N TYR A 61 5.28 2.64 2.52
CA TYR A 61 6.63 2.63 1.91
C TYR A 61 7.00 4.01 1.39
N ASN A 62 8.29 4.34 1.43
CA ASN A 62 8.78 5.48 0.67
C ASN A 62 9.08 5.05 -0.78
N VAL A 63 8.42 5.70 -1.74
CA VAL A 63 8.61 5.51 -3.19
C VAL A 63 9.06 6.79 -3.92
N SER A 64 9.54 7.80 -3.20
CA SER A 64 10.06 9.04 -3.79
C SER A 64 11.24 8.81 -4.76
N SER A 65 11.89 7.66 -4.64
CA SER A 65 13.02 7.19 -5.46
C SER A 65 12.62 6.64 -6.84
N VAL A 66 11.38 6.18 -7.04
CA VAL A 66 10.94 5.49 -8.28
C VAL A 66 11.16 6.29 -9.58
N PRO A 67 11.03 7.65 -9.62
CA PRO A 67 11.36 8.42 -10.83
C PRO A 67 12.83 8.37 -11.25
N SER A 68 13.75 8.10 -10.32
CA SER A 68 15.20 7.97 -10.53
C SER A 68 15.69 6.52 -10.55
N ASP A 69 15.00 5.64 -9.82
CA ASP A 69 15.21 4.18 -9.77
C ASP A 69 13.89 3.49 -10.19
N PRO A 70 13.63 3.37 -11.51
CA PRO A 70 12.40 2.76 -12.01
C PRO A 70 12.37 1.23 -11.86
N MET A 71 13.43 0.62 -11.32
CA MET A 71 13.44 -0.80 -10.95
C MET A 71 12.90 -1.00 -9.53
N GLY A 72 12.98 0.03 -8.68
CA GLY A 72 12.44 0.06 -7.33
C GLY A 72 13.38 -0.46 -6.24
N GLY A 73 14.68 -0.63 -6.52
CA GLY A 73 15.65 -1.13 -5.53
C GLY A 73 15.79 -0.23 -4.29
N SER A 74 15.51 1.06 -4.45
CA SER A 74 15.59 2.12 -3.45
C SER A 74 14.24 2.41 -2.76
N VAL A 75 13.34 1.42 -2.68
CA VAL A 75 12.02 1.51 -2.02
C VAL A 75 12.02 0.65 -0.75
N GLY A 76 11.55 1.19 0.37
CA GLY A 76 11.56 0.52 1.68
C GLY A 76 10.35 0.85 2.56
N GLU A 77 10.01 -0.08 3.47
CA GLU A 77 8.91 0.11 4.45
C GLU A 77 9.33 1.17 5.48
N VAL A 78 8.42 2.09 5.79
CA VAL A 78 8.63 3.18 6.76
C VAL A 78 7.59 3.19 7.89
N ALA A 79 6.47 2.49 7.74
CA ALA A 79 5.52 2.21 8.82
C ALA A 79 4.59 1.02 8.47
N TYR A 80 3.99 0.40 9.48
CA TYR A 80 2.96 -0.62 9.34
C TYR A 80 1.92 -0.55 10.47
N PHE A 81 0.77 -1.21 10.30
CA PHE A 81 -0.20 -1.50 11.36
C PHE A 81 -0.90 -2.83 11.09
N ASP A 82 -0.65 -3.84 11.94
CA ASP A 82 -1.17 -5.20 11.73
C ASP A 82 -2.58 -5.37 12.29
N VAL A 83 -3.54 -5.72 11.44
CA VAL A 83 -4.92 -6.03 11.87
C VAL A 83 -5.05 -7.46 12.43
N HIS A 84 -4.09 -8.33 12.12
CA HIS A 84 -4.07 -9.74 12.55
C HIS A 84 -2.72 -10.17 13.19
N PRO A 85 -2.36 -9.67 14.39
CA PRO A 85 -1.03 -9.90 14.99
C PRO A 85 -0.60 -11.37 15.16
N ARG A 86 -1.56 -12.31 15.25
CA ARG A 86 -1.28 -13.76 15.33
C ARG A 86 -0.75 -14.37 14.01
N GLY A 87 -0.96 -13.71 12.87
CA GLY A 87 -0.50 -14.17 11.55
C GLY A 87 1.00 -14.02 11.32
N ARG A 88 1.66 -13.09 12.04
CA ARG A 88 3.10 -12.73 11.93
C ARG A 88 4.11 -13.88 12.07
N ARG A 89 3.69 -15.08 12.45
CA ARG A 89 4.55 -16.27 12.54
C ARG A 89 4.83 -16.95 11.19
N ARG A 90 4.26 -16.44 10.09
CA ARG A 90 4.57 -16.87 8.71
C ARG A 90 5.47 -15.86 8.00
N ALA A 91 6.32 -16.34 7.10
CA ALA A 91 6.95 -15.50 6.08
C ALA A 91 5.86 -14.81 5.24
N GLY A 92 6.17 -13.65 4.64
CA GLY A 92 5.15 -12.75 4.06
C GLY A 92 4.43 -11.85 5.08
N GLY A 93 4.46 -12.18 6.37
CA GLY A 93 3.93 -11.32 7.45
C GLY A 93 2.41 -11.39 7.66
N GLY A 94 1.67 -12.10 6.81
CA GLY A 94 0.23 -12.31 6.89
C GLY A 94 -0.19 -13.78 6.85
N ASN A 95 -1.49 -14.02 6.64
CA ASN A 95 -2.03 -15.31 6.23
C ASN A 95 -2.56 -15.14 4.80
N VAL A 96 -2.08 -15.97 3.87
CA VAL A 96 -2.33 -15.81 2.42
C VAL A 96 -3.80 -16.10 2.09
N SER A 97 -4.63 -15.07 2.16
CA SER A 97 -6.09 -15.21 2.24
C SER A 97 -6.81 -13.87 2.11
N PHE A 98 -7.99 -13.90 1.48
CA PHE A 98 -8.94 -12.79 1.33
C PHE A 98 -9.61 -12.39 2.67
N ALA A 99 -8.79 -11.99 3.65
CA ALA A 99 -9.15 -11.75 5.04
C ALA A 99 -8.32 -10.58 5.60
N GLY A 100 -8.77 -9.92 6.68
CA GLY A 100 -8.11 -8.74 7.23
C GLY A 100 -8.48 -7.45 6.50
N LEU A 101 -7.49 -6.73 5.98
CA LEU A 101 -7.61 -5.33 5.55
C LEU A 101 -7.96 -5.19 4.05
N TRP A 102 -9.12 -4.59 3.73
CA TRP A 102 -9.57 -4.31 2.35
C TRP A 102 -10.20 -2.92 2.17
N SER A 103 -9.68 -1.92 2.87
CA SER A 103 -9.37 -0.59 2.32
C SER A 103 -8.68 0.29 3.35
N SER A 104 -7.85 1.23 2.89
CA SER A 104 -7.23 2.26 3.72
C SER A 104 -7.31 3.63 3.06
N TYR A 105 -7.67 4.67 3.81
CA TYR A 105 -7.77 6.04 3.32
C TYR A 105 -6.88 6.98 4.13
N ALA A 106 -5.79 7.43 3.51
CA ALA A 106 -4.71 8.21 4.14
C ALA A 106 -4.73 9.71 3.81
N GLN A 107 -5.71 10.20 3.04
CA GLN A 107 -5.76 11.59 2.56
C GLN A 107 -6.40 12.57 3.57
N PHE A 108 -6.59 12.19 4.83
CA PHE A 108 -7.15 13.13 5.81
C PHE A 108 -6.14 14.23 6.15
N ARG A 109 -6.59 15.49 6.10
CA ARG A 109 -5.81 16.68 6.50
C ARG A 109 -5.33 16.67 7.96
N SER A 110 -5.84 15.76 8.78
CA SER A 110 -5.45 15.54 10.18
C SER A 110 -4.26 14.57 10.34
N GLY A 111 -3.75 13.98 9.24
CA GLY A 111 -2.65 13.02 9.25
C GLY A 111 -3.05 11.60 9.68
N PHE A 112 -4.31 11.37 10.02
CA PHE A 112 -4.83 10.03 10.31
C PHE A 112 -5.07 9.23 9.02
N VAL A 113 -5.01 7.91 9.15
CA VAL A 113 -5.36 6.93 8.14
C VAL A 113 -6.55 6.12 8.67
N TRP A 114 -7.64 6.06 7.91
CA TRP A 114 -8.69 5.07 8.16
C TRP A 114 -8.27 3.71 7.62
N VAL A 115 -8.53 2.66 8.37
CA VAL A 115 -8.19 1.26 8.07
C VAL A 115 -9.45 0.44 8.23
N ASN A 116 -9.97 -0.11 7.13
CA ASN A 116 -11.18 -0.92 7.11
C ASN A 116 -10.83 -2.41 6.97
N THR A 117 -11.49 -3.27 7.75
CA THR A 117 -11.26 -4.72 7.75
C THR A 117 -12.55 -5.50 7.59
N PHE A 118 -12.46 -6.72 7.06
CA PHE A 118 -13.62 -7.60 6.90
C PHE A 118 -14.21 -8.07 8.24
N GLU A 119 -13.36 -8.45 9.20
CA GLU A 119 -13.81 -9.18 10.42
C GLU A 119 -13.62 -8.41 11.73
N ARG A 120 -12.96 -7.24 11.70
CA ARG A 120 -12.55 -6.49 12.92
C ARG A 120 -13.02 -5.04 12.94
N GLY A 121 -13.84 -4.64 11.97
CA GLY A 121 -14.36 -3.29 11.83
C GLY A 121 -13.31 -2.29 11.34
N GLY A 122 -13.49 -1.03 11.72
CA GLY A 122 -12.65 0.08 11.29
C GLY A 122 -11.75 0.65 12.39
N PHE A 123 -10.52 0.97 12.02
CA PHE A 123 -9.51 1.59 12.88
C PHE A 123 -9.13 2.97 12.32
N LEU A 124 -8.87 3.93 13.22
CA LEU A 124 -8.29 5.22 12.85
C LEU A 124 -6.89 5.31 13.46
N VAL A 125 -5.87 5.21 12.61
CA VAL A 125 -4.45 5.15 13.02
C VAL A 125 -3.69 6.39 12.54
N ARG A 126 -2.53 6.68 13.12
CA ARG A 126 -1.65 7.78 12.70
C ARG A 126 -0.19 7.33 12.81
N PRO A 127 0.66 7.55 11.79
CA PRO A 127 2.09 7.27 11.90
C PRO A 127 2.74 8.04 13.06
N THR A 128 3.76 7.45 13.67
CA THR A 128 4.54 8.05 14.76
C THR A 128 6.03 7.89 14.47
N GLY A 129 6.77 9.01 14.42
CA GLY A 129 8.18 9.05 14.03
C GLY A 129 8.41 9.90 12.76
N GLU A 130 9.66 9.96 12.30
CA GLU A 130 10.12 10.83 11.21
C GLU A 130 9.57 10.45 9.83
N ALA A 131 9.02 9.24 9.68
CA ALA A 131 8.32 8.79 8.47
C ALA A 131 7.04 9.58 8.12
N TYR A 132 6.58 10.47 8.99
CA TYR A 132 5.36 11.25 8.78
C TYR A 132 5.61 12.53 7.95
N VAL A 133 5.28 12.47 6.65
CA VAL A 133 5.07 13.66 5.82
C VAL A 133 3.59 14.07 5.90
N PRO A 134 3.24 15.29 6.35
CA PRO A 134 1.84 15.73 6.41
C PRO A 134 1.28 15.94 5.00
N PHE A 135 0.21 15.21 4.65
CA PHE A 135 -0.47 15.36 3.35
C PHE A 135 -0.89 16.82 3.11
N LYS A 136 -0.38 17.42 2.03
CA LYS A 136 -0.78 18.75 1.58
C LYS A 136 -1.76 18.62 0.40
N PRO A 137 -3.09 18.66 0.61
CA PRO A 137 -4.03 18.65 -0.49
C PRO A 137 -3.80 19.85 -1.41
N PRO A 138 -3.95 19.70 -2.74
CA PRO A 138 -3.85 20.82 -3.68
C PRO A 138 -4.89 21.89 -3.34
N THR A 139 -4.52 23.16 -3.49
CA THR A 139 -5.33 24.33 -3.13
C THR A 139 -6.48 24.59 -4.11
N ARG A 140 -7.39 23.62 -4.24
CA ARG A 140 -8.69 23.83 -4.89
C ARG A 140 -9.67 24.45 -3.88
N PRO A 141 -10.54 25.39 -4.30
CA PRO A 141 -11.64 25.85 -3.45
C PRO A 141 -12.53 24.65 -3.10
N ARG A 142 -13.02 24.59 -1.85
CA ARG A 142 -13.88 23.47 -1.42
C ARG A 142 -15.15 23.45 -2.28
N PRO A 143 -15.55 22.31 -2.86
CA PRO A 143 -16.91 22.17 -3.36
C PRO A 143 -17.87 22.36 -2.19
N ARG A 144 -18.89 23.22 -2.38
CA ARG A 144 -20.00 23.31 -1.44
C ARG A 144 -20.94 22.15 -1.76
N TRP A 145 -21.11 21.23 -0.81
CA TRP A 145 -22.24 20.31 -0.85
C TRP A 145 -23.51 21.13 -0.57
N GLY A 146 -24.46 21.09 -1.51
CA GLY A 146 -25.82 21.53 -1.25
C GLY A 146 -26.56 20.47 -0.43
N LEU A 147 -27.56 20.93 0.33
CA LEU A 147 -28.71 20.12 0.76
C LEU A 147 -29.81 20.27 -0.29
#